data_AF-A0AAE6VSL9-F1
#
_entry.id   AF-A0AAE6VSL9-F1
#
_cell.length_a   1.000
_cell.length_b   1.000
_cell.length_c   1.000
_cell.angle_alpha   90.00
_cell.angle_beta   90.00
_cell.angle_gamma   90.00
#
_symmetry.space_group_name_H-M   'P 1'
#
loop_
_entity.id
_entity.type
_entity.pdbx_description
1 polymer ?
#
loop_
_entity_poly.entity_id
_entity_poly.type
_entity_poly.pdbx_seq_one_letter_code
_entity_poly.pdbx_strand_id
1 'polypeptide(L)'
;MHHHVFTQPCVSEITQPTALTLRLPDSVSDLLVLSTMSNPLVEFVVSQVEHKQTTLILRIQPFLTFAFEHTQTMIETPTQPRLVGQGIKLYPSMGVAPRVCIEQLRNGVTINIHADEDVHFSVAAEARFELVTLENDLRILSEPQALVMAKAILGRKFDYDEPSTMLAVHISELEQVRRELRDYLRGESGKIHPGVSTELLKLDHLLQNKHQWLLRTYHQSLERSNFGRSSNEQFYNHEQLQRKLDCFELLAPKDVSEMVNKLCDDDL
;
A
#
# COMPACT_ATOMS: atom_id res chain seq x y z
N MET A 1 -0.28 11.29 -2.98
CA MET A 1 0.89 10.98 -3.84
C MET A 1 2.13 10.99 -2.97
N HIS A 2 2.70 9.84 -2.63
CA HIS A 2 4.08 9.83 -2.11
C HIS A 2 4.97 10.12 -3.32
N HIS A 3 5.36 11.38 -3.50
CA HIS A 3 6.43 11.71 -4.44
C HIS A 3 7.65 10.92 -3.97
N HIS A 4 8.18 10.04 -4.81
CA HIS A 4 9.51 9.48 -4.59
C HIS A 4 10.47 10.67 -4.60
N VAL A 5 10.87 11.13 -3.41
CA VAL A 5 11.79 12.25 -3.28
C VAL A 5 13.17 11.68 -3.55
N PHE A 6 13.53 11.56 -4.81
CA PHE A 6 14.91 11.34 -5.19
C PHE A 6 15.67 12.67 -5.19
N THR A 7 16.99 12.60 -5.01
CA THR A 7 17.88 13.68 -5.40
C THR A 7 17.73 14.00 -6.89
N GLN A 8 18.21 15.17 -7.29
CA GLN A 8 18.33 15.47 -8.72
C GLN A 8 19.12 14.35 -9.42
N PRO A 9 18.73 13.97 -10.65
CA PRO A 9 19.40 12.92 -11.39
C PRO A 9 20.86 13.32 -11.60
N CYS A 10 21.77 12.44 -11.19
CA CYS A 10 23.19 12.60 -11.46
C CYS A 10 23.63 11.64 -12.56
N VAL A 11 24.49 12.12 -13.45
CA VAL A 11 25.10 11.30 -14.50
C VAL A 11 26.43 10.80 -13.98
N SER A 12 26.70 9.50 -14.12
CA SER A 12 27.98 8.91 -13.74
C SER A 12 28.49 8.01 -14.85
N GLU A 13 29.74 8.23 -15.22
CA GLU A 13 30.47 7.44 -16.21
C GLU A 13 31.25 6.33 -15.51
N ILE A 14 30.98 5.10 -15.90
CA ILE A 14 31.60 3.90 -15.38
C ILE A 14 32.48 3.33 -16.50
N THR A 15 33.79 3.44 -16.32
CA THR A 15 34.79 2.99 -17.32
C THR A 15 35.45 1.67 -16.96
N GLN A 16 35.24 1.21 -15.73
CA GLN A 16 35.81 -0.01 -15.14
C GLN A 16 34.78 -0.64 -14.20
N PRO A 17 34.91 -1.94 -13.86
CA PRO A 17 34.01 -2.56 -12.89
C PRO A 17 34.06 -1.79 -11.56
N THR A 18 32.90 -1.35 -11.09
CA THR A 18 32.79 -0.39 -9.98
C THR A 18 31.77 -0.88 -8.97
N ALA A 19 32.10 -0.74 -7.69
CA ALA A 19 31.19 -0.95 -6.58
C ALA A 19 30.63 0.40 -6.13
N LEU A 20 29.31 0.52 -6.09
CA LEU A 20 28.62 1.63 -5.43
C LEU A 20 28.28 1.21 -4.00
N THR A 21 28.84 1.88 -3.01
CA THR A 21 28.48 1.69 -1.61
C THR A 21 27.52 2.78 -1.16
N LEU A 22 26.35 2.36 -0.70
CA LEU A 22 25.32 3.21 -0.12
C LEU A 22 25.41 3.17 1.40
N ARG A 23 25.42 4.32 2.06
CA ARG A 23 25.46 4.43 3.52
C ARG A 23 24.44 5.42 4.05
N LEU A 24 23.81 5.05 5.16
CA LEU A 24 22.98 5.94 5.96
C LEU A 24 23.85 6.64 7.01
N PRO A 25 23.97 7.98 7.00
CA PRO A 25 24.73 8.71 8.02
C PRO A 25 24.15 8.56 9.43
N ASP A 26 25.02 8.58 10.44
CA ASP A 26 24.63 8.51 11.86
C ASP A 26 23.74 9.67 12.33
N SER A 27 23.80 10.79 11.62
CA SER A 27 22.95 11.96 11.90
C SER A 27 21.48 11.80 11.46
N VAL A 28 21.15 10.80 10.64
CA VAL A 28 19.79 10.61 10.12
C VAL A 28 18.96 9.77 11.07
N SER A 29 17.76 10.26 11.39
CA SER A 29 16.79 9.58 12.28
C SER A 29 16.17 8.35 11.64
N ASP A 30 16.15 7.22 12.36
CA ASP A 30 15.53 5.97 11.93
C ASP A 30 14.04 6.13 11.59
N LEU A 31 13.32 7.01 12.29
CA LEU A 31 11.89 7.25 12.05
C LEU A 31 11.63 7.80 10.65
N LEU A 32 12.51 8.68 10.17
CA LEU A 32 12.42 9.23 8.81
C LEU A 32 12.65 8.12 7.78
N VAL A 33 13.66 7.28 8.02
CA VAL A 33 13.98 6.17 7.11
C VAL A 33 12.85 5.14 7.07
N LEU A 34 12.26 4.78 8.22
CA LEU A 34 11.12 3.86 8.30
C LEU A 34 9.95 4.28 7.41
N SER A 35 9.64 5.58 7.36
CA SER A 35 8.57 6.10 6.50
C SER A 35 8.84 5.97 5.00
N THR A 36 10.10 5.73 4.63
CA THR A 36 10.56 5.64 3.24
C THR A 36 10.98 4.23 2.83
N MET A 37 10.99 3.25 3.74
CA MET A 37 11.41 1.87 3.47
C MET A 37 10.51 1.10 2.50
N SER A 38 9.31 1.61 2.22
CA SER A 38 8.43 1.10 1.16
C SER A 38 8.81 1.59 -0.24
N ASN A 39 9.71 2.58 -0.33
CA ASN A 39 10.14 3.20 -1.58
C ASN A 39 11.50 2.66 -2.04
N PRO A 40 11.81 2.78 -3.35
CA PRO A 40 13.14 2.47 -3.85
C PRO A 40 14.19 3.40 -3.24
N LEU A 41 15.32 2.83 -2.81
CA LEU A 41 16.43 3.57 -2.22
C LEU A 41 17.31 4.23 -3.29
N VAL A 42 17.50 3.52 -4.41
CA VAL A 42 18.27 3.98 -5.56
C VAL A 42 17.60 3.48 -6.84
N GLU A 43 17.65 4.30 -7.88
CA GLU A 43 17.27 3.97 -9.24
C GLU A 43 18.45 4.26 -10.17
N PHE A 44 18.73 3.30 -11.04
CA PHE A 44 19.72 3.40 -12.11
C PHE A 44 19.01 3.29 -13.46
N VAL A 45 19.39 4.13 -14.40
CA VAL A 45 18.96 4.02 -15.80
C VAL A 45 20.19 4.06 -16.69
N VAL A 46 20.30 3.09 -17.60
CA VAL A 46 21.39 3.03 -18.56
C VAL A 46 21.14 4.08 -19.65
N SER A 47 22.05 5.05 -19.77
CA SER A 47 21.93 6.10 -20.79
C SER A 47 22.71 5.77 -22.05
N GLN A 48 23.93 5.22 -21.91
CA GLN A 48 24.82 4.89 -23.01
C GLN A 48 25.69 3.70 -22.62
N VAL A 49 26.03 2.86 -23.59
CA VAL A 49 26.96 1.73 -23.41
C VAL A 49 27.90 1.69 -24.61
N GLU A 50 29.20 1.75 -24.35
CA GLU A 50 30.27 1.63 -25.34
C GLU A 50 31.31 0.62 -24.86
N HIS A 51 31.16 -0.64 -25.25
CA HIS A 51 32.02 -1.76 -24.85
C HIS A 51 32.19 -1.88 -23.33
N LYS A 52 33.30 -1.36 -22.78
CA LYS A 52 33.63 -1.38 -21.34
C LYS A 52 33.25 -0.09 -20.60
N GLN A 53 32.71 0.89 -21.32
CA GLN A 53 32.27 2.16 -20.77
C GLN A 53 30.75 2.23 -20.77
N THR A 54 30.18 2.78 -19.71
CA THR A 54 28.74 2.94 -19.58
C THR A 54 28.43 4.23 -18.85
N THR A 55 27.46 4.97 -19.36
CA THR A 55 26.93 6.16 -18.70
C THR A 55 25.61 5.80 -18.03
N LEU A 56 25.56 5.97 -16.72
CA LEU A 56 24.35 5.75 -15.92
C LEU A 56 23.77 7.07 -15.45
N ILE A 57 22.43 7.14 -15.43
CA ILE A 57 21.69 8.15 -14.70
C ILE A 57 21.28 7.53 -13.37
N LEU A 58 21.73 8.12 -12.27
CA LEU A 58 21.43 7.67 -10.92
C LEU A 58 20.49 8.65 -10.23
N ARG A 59 19.57 8.09 -9.45
CA ARG A 59 18.69 8.81 -8.53
C ARG A 59 18.72 8.11 -7.19
N ILE A 60 19.03 8.84 -6.13
CA ILE A 60 19.27 8.28 -4.80
C ILE A 60 18.36 9.01 -3.81
N GLN A 61 17.90 8.34 -2.74
CA GLN A 61 17.17 9.03 -1.68
C GLN A 61 18.07 10.09 -1.00
N PRO A 62 17.56 11.30 -0.71
CA PRO A 62 18.35 12.44 -0.25
C PRO A 62 19.03 12.26 1.11
N PHE A 63 18.58 11.27 1.90
CA PHE A 63 19.16 10.94 3.18
C PHE A 63 20.30 9.90 3.10
N LEU A 64 20.57 9.35 1.91
CA LEU A 64 21.66 8.40 1.68
C LEU A 64 22.89 9.11 1.15
N THR A 65 24.04 8.63 1.60
CA THR A 65 25.35 8.97 1.03
C THR A 65 25.83 7.81 0.17
N PHE A 66 26.63 8.12 -0.85
CA PHE A 66 27.15 7.11 -1.76
C PHE A 66 28.60 7.38 -2.12
N ALA A 67 29.34 6.31 -2.39
CA ALA A 67 30.71 6.36 -2.87
C ALA A 67 30.92 5.28 -3.94
N PHE A 68 31.69 5.62 -4.97
CA PHE A 68 32.13 4.67 -6.00
C PHE A 68 33.55 4.19 -5.70
N GLU A 69 33.73 2.88 -5.67
CA GLU A 69 35.02 2.24 -5.45
C GLU A 69 35.34 1.29 -6.61
N HIS A 70 36.58 1.32 -7.10
CA HIS A 70 36.98 0.46 -8.21
C HIS A 70 37.15 -0.97 -7.70
N THR A 71 36.57 -1.93 -8.43
CA THR A 71 36.55 -3.33 -7.98
C THR A 71 36.99 -4.25 -9.10
N GLN A 72 37.69 -5.34 -8.76
CA GLN A 72 38.18 -6.33 -9.74
C GLN A 72 37.29 -7.58 -9.79
N THR A 73 36.26 -7.68 -8.96
CA THR A 73 35.44 -8.89 -8.82
C THR A 73 34.49 -9.08 -10.00
N MET A 74 34.52 -10.28 -10.56
CA MET A 74 33.51 -10.76 -11.50
C MET A 74 32.21 -11.07 -10.75
N ILE A 75 31.08 -10.83 -11.42
CA ILE A 75 29.76 -11.06 -10.87
C ILE A 75 29.52 -12.57 -10.74
N GLU A 76 29.35 -13.08 -9.51
CA GLU A 76 29.11 -14.50 -9.23
C GLU A 76 27.62 -14.91 -9.33
N THR A 77 26.71 -13.94 -9.33
CA THR A 77 25.26 -14.17 -9.36
C THR A 77 24.67 -13.98 -10.75
N PRO A 78 23.70 -14.79 -11.21
CA PRO A 78 23.05 -14.59 -12.49
C PRO A 78 22.28 -13.26 -12.48
N THR A 79 22.84 -12.25 -13.14
CA THR A 79 22.24 -10.92 -13.26
C THR A 79 21.68 -10.71 -14.65
N GLN A 80 20.43 -10.26 -14.72
CA GLN A 80 19.78 -9.99 -16.00
C GLN A 80 20.38 -8.71 -16.63
N PRO A 81 20.99 -8.78 -17.83
CA PRO A 81 21.63 -7.64 -18.48
C PRO A 81 20.68 -6.48 -18.69
N ARG A 82 21.20 -5.24 -18.66
CA ARG A 82 20.48 -4.00 -18.94
C ARG A 82 21.03 -3.34 -20.19
N LEU A 83 20.12 -2.95 -21.07
CA LEU A 83 20.37 -2.18 -22.29
C LEU A 83 20.05 -0.70 -22.09
N VAL A 84 20.42 0.13 -23.07
CA VAL A 84 20.11 1.56 -23.11
C VAL A 84 18.61 1.80 -22.92
N GLY A 85 18.27 2.72 -22.01
CA GLY A 85 16.89 3.07 -21.63
C GLY A 85 16.27 2.14 -20.59
N GLN A 86 16.88 1.00 -20.28
CA GLN A 86 16.44 0.13 -19.20
C GLN A 86 17.06 0.57 -17.87
N GLY A 87 16.39 0.20 -16.78
CA GLY A 87 16.83 0.56 -15.45
C GLY A 87 16.52 -0.49 -14.40
N ILE A 88 17.10 -0.26 -13.23
CA ILE A 88 16.96 -1.14 -12.07
C ILE A 88 16.85 -0.30 -10.80
N LYS A 89 16.06 -0.79 -9.86
CA LYS A 89 15.83 -0.15 -8.56
C LYS A 89 16.27 -1.06 -7.44
N LEU A 90 16.82 -0.46 -6.39
CA LEU A 90 17.13 -1.15 -5.14
C LEU A 90 15.99 -0.98 -4.14
N TYR A 91 15.45 -2.09 -3.65
CA TYR A 91 14.46 -2.13 -2.58
C TYR A 91 14.97 -2.93 -1.38
N PRO A 92 14.48 -2.64 -0.17
CA PRO A 92 14.56 -3.61 0.93
C PRO A 92 13.86 -4.91 0.54
N SER A 93 14.47 -6.05 0.84
CA SER A 93 13.89 -7.36 0.53
C SER A 93 12.58 -7.59 1.30
N MET A 94 11.57 -8.14 0.62
CA MET A 94 10.28 -8.44 1.22
C MET A 94 10.43 -9.43 2.38
N GLY A 95 9.77 -9.15 3.51
CA GLY A 95 9.80 -10.00 4.70
C GLY A 95 10.98 -9.75 5.66
N VAL A 96 11.87 -8.81 5.37
CA VAL A 96 12.90 -8.37 6.31
C VAL A 96 12.37 -7.23 7.18
N ALA A 97 12.64 -7.29 8.49
CA ALA A 97 12.26 -6.23 9.41
C ALA A 97 12.98 -4.91 9.05
N PRO A 98 12.28 -3.77 8.93
CA PRO A 98 12.88 -2.51 8.52
C PRO A 98 14.07 -2.05 9.37
N ARG A 99 14.07 -2.36 10.68
CA ARG A 99 15.19 -2.05 11.58
C ARG A 99 16.50 -2.71 11.14
N VAL A 100 16.42 -3.97 10.69
CA VAL A 100 17.59 -4.72 10.20
C VAL A 100 18.11 -4.11 8.90
N CYS A 101 17.22 -3.67 8.01
CA CYS A 101 17.61 -2.95 6.80
C CYS A 101 18.29 -1.60 7.13
N ILE A 102 17.80 -0.87 8.13
CA ILE A 102 18.42 0.39 8.58
C ILE A 102 19.82 0.14 9.14
N GLU A 103 19.98 -0.84 10.03
CA GLU A 103 21.29 -1.23 10.57
C GLU A 103 22.26 -1.62 9.46
N GLN A 104 21.79 -2.38 8.46
CA GLN A 104 22.61 -2.74 7.31
C GLN A 104 22.98 -1.52 6.44
N LEU A 105 22.08 -0.56 6.25
CA LEU A 105 22.41 0.69 5.54
C LEU A 105 23.43 1.53 6.30
N ARG A 106 23.45 1.49 7.64
CA ARG A 106 24.50 2.15 8.44
C ARG A 106 25.86 1.48 8.22
N ASN A 107 25.90 0.15 8.18
CA ASN A 107 27.12 -0.61 7.89
C ASN A 107 27.58 -0.43 6.43
N GLY A 108 26.64 -0.22 5.52
CA GLY A 108 26.86 0.02 4.11
C GLY A 108 26.38 -1.14 3.24
N VAL A 109 25.73 -0.80 2.13
CA VAL A 109 25.23 -1.75 1.13
C VAL A 109 25.98 -1.51 -0.17
N THR A 110 26.62 -2.56 -0.69
CA THR A 110 27.42 -2.47 -1.92
C THR A 110 26.70 -3.10 -3.10
N ILE A 111 26.62 -2.35 -4.20
CA ILE A 111 26.09 -2.78 -5.49
C ILE A 111 27.26 -2.82 -6.47
N ASN A 112 27.54 -3.98 -7.05
CA ASN A 112 28.57 -4.09 -8.07
C ASN A 112 27.96 -3.81 -9.46
N ILE A 113 28.66 -3.01 -10.23
CA ILE A 113 28.26 -2.58 -11.56
C ILE A 113 29.36 -2.97 -12.53
N HIS A 114 28.98 -3.71 -13.57
CA HIS A 114 29.89 -4.16 -14.62
C HIS A 114 29.31 -3.82 -15.99
N ALA A 115 30.17 -3.41 -16.92
CA ALA A 115 29.81 -3.12 -18.30
C ALA A 115 30.65 -4.02 -19.22
N ASP A 116 29.97 -4.89 -19.97
CA ASP A 116 30.56 -5.77 -20.98
C ASP A 116 29.57 -5.96 -22.14
N GLU A 117 29.51 -4.96 -23.03
CA GLU A 117 28.47 -4.76 -24.06
C GLU A 117 27.05 -4.48 -23.51
N ASP A 118 26.68 -5.16 -22.43
CA ASP A 118 25.50 -4.91 -21.59
C ASP A 118 25.92 -4.49 -20.17
N VAL A 119 24.99 -3.87 -19.43
CA VAL A 119 25.25 -3.45 -18.04
C VAL A 119 24.67 -4.46 -17.07
N HIS A 120 25.49 -4.95 -16.15
CA HIS A 120 25.11 -5.89 -15.12
C HIS A 120 25.20 -5.25 -13.74
N PHE A 121 24.16 -5.48 -12.93
CA PHE A 121 24.05 -5.00 -11.56
C PHE A 121 23.88 -6.18 -10.63
N SER A 122 24.76 -6.33 -9.65
CA SER A 122 24.63 -7.35 -8.60
C SER A 122 24.70 -6.75 -7.20
N VAL A 123 24.04 -7.42 -6.27
CA VAL A 123 24.13 -7.16 -4.83
C VAL A 123 24.52 -8.48 -4.19
N ALA A 124 25.33 -8.43 -3.12
CA ALA A 124 25.74 -9.62 -2.39
C ALA A 124 24.52 -10.44 -1.92
N ALA A 125 24.56 -11.77 -2.03
CA ALA A 125 23.44 -12.65 -1.67
C ALA A 125 23.05 -12.56 -0.17
N GLU A 126 24.00 -12.15 0.68
CA GLU A 126 23.77 -11.91 2.11
C GLU A 126 23.07 -10.56 2.40
N ALA A 127 22.94 -9.70 1.38
CA ALA A 127 22.29 -8.41 1.55
C ALA A 127 20.78 -8.57 1.77
N ARG A 128 20.21 -7.76 2.67
CA ARG A 128 18.76 -7.68 2.89
C ARG A 128 18.07 -6.77 1.88
N PHE A 129 18.65 -6.66 0.69
CA PHE A 129 18.22 -5.79 -0.38
C PHE A 129 18.11 -6.58 -1.66
N GLU A 130 17.12 -6.22 -2.47
CA GLU A 130 16.87 -6.83 -3.76
C GLU A 130 16.90 -5.77 -4.86
N LEU A 131 17.43 -6.18 -6.01
CA LEU A 131 17.41 -5.40 -7.23
C LEU A 131 16.20 -5.84 -8.06
N VAL A 132 15.33 -4.88 -8.39
CA VAL A 132 14.13 -5.10 -9.18
C VAL A 132 14.22 -4.30 -10.46
N THR A 133 14.02 -4.94 -11.61
CA THR A 133 14.07 -4.28 -12.92
C THR A 133 12.85 -3.40 -13.10
N LEU A 134 13.00 -2.27 -13.80
CA LEU A 134 11.88 -1.32 -13.97
C LEU A 134 10.68 -1.97 -14.67
N GLU A 135 10.91 -2.92 -15.57
CA GLU A 135 9.82 -3.60 -16.29
C GLU A 135 9.00 -4.54 -15.39
N ASN A 136 9.63 -5.06 -14.33
CA ASN A 136 9.02 -5.97 -13.36
C ASN A 136 8.60 -5.26 -12.06
N ASP A 137 8.84 -3.95 -11.96
CA ASP A 137 8.51 -3.16 -10.77
C ASP A 137 7.03 -2.78 -10.76
N LEU A 138 6.19 -3.73 -10.32
CA LEU A 138 4.77 -3.50 -10.08
C LEU A 138 4.49 -2.65 -8.83
N ARG A 139 5.51 -2.29 -8.03
CA ARG A 139 5.34 -1.51 -6.80
C ARG A 139 5.12 -0.02 -7.08
N ILE A 140 5.49 0.45 -8.27
CA ILE A 140 5.19 1.80 -8.78
C ILE A 140 3.67 1.96 -9.00
N LEU A 141 2.93 0.86 -9.15
CA LEU A 141 1.46 0.82 -9.17
C LEU A 141 0.89 0.78 -7.74
N SER A 142 1.60 1.31 -6.74
CA SER A 142 1.13 1.34 -5.35
C SER A 142 -0.32 1.81 -5.31
N GLU A 143 -1.21 0.94 -4.82
CA GLU A 143 -2.61 1.30 -4.65
C GLU A 143 -2.69 2.63 -3.90
N PRO A 144 -3.52 3.59 -4.36
CA PRO A 144 -3.73 4.85 -3.66
C PRO A 144 -3.88 4.62 -2.16
N GLN A 145 -3.20 5.42 -1.34
CA GLN A 145 -3.29 5.29 0.12
C GLN A 145 -4.76 5.27 0.61
N ALA A 146 -5.63 6.04 -0.06
CA ALA A 146 -7.07 6.03 0.15
C ALA A 146 -7.72 4.65 -0.11
N LEU A 147 -7.26 3.89 -1.11
CA LEU A 147 -7.70 2.52 -1.39
C LEU A 147 -7.21 1.53 -0.31
N VAL A 148 -5.95 1.63 0.10
CA VAL A 148 -5.40 0.79 1.17
C VAL A 148 -6.15 1.04 2.48
N MET A 149 -6.41 2.30 2.82
CA MET A 149 -7.17 2.69 4.01
C MET A 149 -8.64 2.24 3.92
N ALA A 150 -9.28 2.36 2.75
CA ALA A 150 -10.63 1.87 2.53
C ALA A 150 -10.74 0.36 2.76
N LYS A 151 -9.81 -0.42 2.18
CA LYS A 151 -9.74 -1.87 2.38
C LYS A 151 -9.48 -2.22 3.85
N ALA A 152 -8.61 -1.48 4.53
CA ALA A 152 -8.34 -1.69 5.95
C ALA A 152 -9.56 -1.41 6.83
N ILE A 153 -10.28 -0.31 6.59
CA ILE A 153 -11.53 0.02 7.33
C ILE A 153 -12.58 -1.05 7.06
N LEU A 154 -12.76 -1.51 5.82
CA LEU A 154 -13.72 -2.57 5.49
C LEU A 154 -13.34 -3.92 6.13
N GLY A 155 -12.04 -4.23 6.24
CA GLY A 155 -11.53 -5.44 6.89
C GLY A 155 -11.64 -5.47 8.40
N ARG A 156 -11.92 -4.34 9.07
CA ARG A 156 -12.19 -4.31 10.52
C ARG A 156 -13.48 -5.08 10.82
N LYS A 157 -13.37 -6.07 11.71
CA LYS A 157 -14.52 -6.83 12.21
C LYS A 157 -15.51 -5.90 12.91
N PHE A 158 -16.79 -6.20 12.75
CA PHE A 158 -17.87 -5.48 13.44
C PHE A 158 -17.88 -5.93 14.90
N ASP A 159 -17.54 -5.02 15.81
CA ASP A 159 -17.70 -5.23 17.24
C ASP A 159 -18.96 -4.48 17.69
N TYR A 160 -19.94 -5.23 18.18
CA TYR A 160 -21.27 -4.73 18.53
C TYR A 160 -21.31 -4.17 19.96
N ASP A 161 -20.27 -4.42 20.75
CA ASP A 161 -20.16 -3.98 22.15
C ASP A 161 -19.35 -2.68 22.29
N GLU A 162 -19.02 -2.02 21.17
CA GLU A 162 -18.24 -0.78 21.19
C GLU A 162 -19.00 0.39 21.85
N PRO A 163 -18.32 1.20 22.70
CA PRO A 163 -18.94 2.37 23.30
C PRO A 163 -19.25 3.43 22.22
N SER A 164 -20.30 4.21 22.46
CA SER A 164 -20.77 5.26 21.53
C SER A 164 -19.69 6.29 21.15
N THR A 165 -18.73 6.53 22.03
CA THR A 165 -17.55 7.37 21.76
C THR A 165 -16.63 6.78 20.69
N MET A 166 -16.43 5.46 20.69
CA MET A 166 -15.62 4.76 19.68
C MET A 166 -16.37 4.67 18.35
N LEU A 167 -17.69 4.46 18.37
CA LEU A 167 -18.53 4.50 17.17
C LEU A 167 -18.43 5.87 16.46
N ALA A 168 -18.45 6.98 17.20
CA ALA A 168 -18.28 8.32 16.63
C ALA A 168 -16.89 8.55 15.98
N VAL A 169 -15.84 7.97 16.57
CA VAL A 169 -14.48 7.99 15.99
C VAL A 169 -14.46 7.20 14.68
N HIS A 170 -15.01 5.99 14.65
CA HIS A 170 -15.08 5.18 13.43
C HIS A 170 -15.88 5.85 12.31
N ILE A 171 -16.97 6.55 12.64
CA ILE A 171 -17.75 7.34 11.67
C ILE A 171 -16.88 8.47 11.10
N SER A 172 -16.13 9.17 11.94
CA SER A 172 -15.26 10.28 11.51
C SER A 172 -14.11 9.81 10.62
N GLU A 173 -13.45 8.70 10.98
CA GLU A 173 -12.39 8.06 10.17
C GLU A 173 -12.94 7.62 8.81
N LEU A 174 -14.12 6.99 8.80
CA LEU A 174 -14.76 6.52 7.56
C LEU A 174 -15.13 7.70 6.65
N GLU A 175 -15.68 8.78 7.21
CA GLU A 175 -16.00 9.98 6.43
C GLU A 175 -14.77 10.65 5.83
N GLN A 176 -13.66 10.68 6.57
CA GLN A 176 -12.38 11.18 6.07
C GLN A 176 -11.90 10.35 4.88
N VAL A 177 -11.86 9.02 5.00
CA VAL A 177 -11.43 8.13 3.89
C VAL A 177 -12.37 8.23 2.69
N ARG A 178 -13.68 8.41 2.90
CA ARG A 178 -14.63 8.66 1.80
C ARG A 178 -14.46 10.02 1.13
N ARG A 179 -13.99 11.04 1.85
CA ARG A 179 -13.63 12.34 1.23
C ARG A 179 -12.37 12.18 0.39
N GLU A 180 -11.33 11.56 0.95
CA GLU A 180 -10.07 11.29 0.25
C GLU A 180 -10.27 10.43 -1.02
N LEU A 181 -11.13 9.41 -0.97
CA LEU A 181 -11.51 8.61 -2.15
C LEU A 181 -12.26 9.42 -3.21
N ARG A 182 -13.19 10.29 -2.80
CA ARG A 182 -13.94 11.14 -3.74
C ARG A 182 -13.06 12.21 -4.35
N ASP A 183 -12.15 12.78 -3.57
CA ASP A 183 -11.14 13.71 -4.06
C ASP A 183 -10.16 13.02 -5.01
N TYR A 184 -9.83 11.75 -4.76
CA TYR A 184 -9.06 10.92 -5.69
C TYR A 184 -9.83 10.62 -7.00
N LEU A 185 -11.15 10.35 -6.93
CA LEU A 185 -11.98 10.14 -8.12
C LEU A 185 -12.20 11.43 -8.93
N ARG A 186 -12.25 12.59 -8.26
CA ARG A 186 -12.41 13.91 -8.89
C ARG A 186 -11.08 14.49 -9.40
N GLY A 187 -9.98 14.20 -8.70
CA GLY A 187 -8.63 14.59 -9.07
C GLY A 187 -8.10 13.73 -10.21
N GLU A 188 -7.99 14.33 -11.40
CA GLU A 188 -7.43 13.73 -12.61
C GLU A 188 -8.25 12.56 -13.22
N SER A 189 -9.49 12.85 -13.58
CA SER A 189 -10.40 12.00 -14.37
C SER A 189 -9.88 11.54 -15.76
N GLY A 190 -8.60 11.79 -16.09
CA GLY A 190 -7.94 11.40 -17.34
C GLY A 190 -6.75 10.44 -17.18
N LYS A 191 -6.32 10.09 -15.95
CA LYS A 191 -5.12 9.25 -15.71
C LYS A 191 -5.37 7.97 -14.90
N ILE A 192 -6.60 7.76 -14.42
CA ILE A 192 -6.93 6.59 -13.60
C ILE A 192 -7.17 5.38 -14.52
N HIS A 193 -6.39 4.31 -14.31
CA HIS A 193 -6.58 3.05 -15.02
C HIS A 193 -8.03 2.54 -14.83
N PRO A 194 -8.73 2.10 -15.90
CA PRO A 194 -10.13 1.68 -15.81
C PRO A 194 -10.39 0.62 -14.73
N GLY A 195 -9.45 -0.30 -14.51
CA GLY A 195 -9.52 -1.30 -13.44
C GLY A 195 -9.61 -0.70 -12.04
N VAL A 196 -8.77 0.30 -11.74
CA VAL A 196 -8.73 0.97 -10.44
C VAL A 196 -10.00 1.81 -10.22
N SER A 197 -10.55 2.41 -11.28
CA SER A 197 -11.83 3.13 -11.23
C SER A 197 -13.00 2.21 -10.84
N THR A 198 -13.07 1.00 -11.43
CA THR A 198 -14.11 0.03 -11.06
C THR A 198 -13.99 -0.48 -9.63
N GLU A 199 -12.77 -0.69 -9.13
CA GLU A 199 -12.56 -1.06 -7.73
C GLU A 199 -12.90 0.08 -6.76
N LEU A 200 -12.55 1.32 -7.10
CA LEU A 200 -12.91 2.51 -6.31
C LEU A 200 -14.42 2.66 -6.14
N LEU A 201 -15.19 2.49 -7.21
CA LEU A 201 -16.66 2.57 -7.16
C LEU A 201 -17.26 1.47 -6.29
N LYS A 202 -16.72 0.23 -6.38
CA LYS A 202 -17.14 -0.87 -5.52
C LYS A 202 -16.83 -0.56 -4.04
N LEU A 203 -15.65 -0.04 -3.76
CA LEU A 203 -15.23 0.29 -2.39
C LEU A 203 -16.02 1.47 -1.81
N ASP A 204 -16.36 2.50 -2.58
CA ASP A 204 -17.22 3.59 -2.10
C ASP A 204 -18.62 3.09 -1.75
N HIS A 205 -19.19 2.18 -2.54
CA HIS A 205 -20.47 1.56 -2.21
C HIS A 205 -20.40 0.76 -0.89
N LEU A 206 -19.36 -0.07 -0.71
CA LEU A 206 -19.16 -0.85 0.52
C LEU A 206 -18.94 0.05 1.75
N LEU A 207 -18.16 1.13 1.60
CA LEU A 207 -17.95 2.12 2.66
C LEU A 207 -19.24 2.86 3.02
N GLN A 208 -20.09 3.17 2.03
CA GLN A 208 -21.39 3.78 2.28
C GLN A 208 -22.33 2.86 3.06
N ASN A 209 -22.36 1.57 2.74
CA ASN A 209 -23.14 0.59 3.51
C ASN A 209 -22.62 0.50 4.96
N LYS A 210 -21.30 0.50 5.15
CA LYS A 210 -20.69 0.50 6.49
C LYS A 210 -20.98 1.78 7.28
N HIS A 211 -21.01 2.95 6.61
CA HIS A 211 -21.40 4.23 7.22
C HIS A 211 -22.85 4.21 7.70
N GLN A 212 -23.77 3.73 6.88
CA GLN A 212 -25.19 3.61 7.23
C GLN A 212 -25.39 2.68 8.43
N TRP A 213 -24.67 1.56 8.47
CA TRP A 213 -24.70 0.65 9.61
C TRP A 213 -24.16 1.31 10.88
N LEU A 214 -22.99 1.96 10.82
CA LEU A 214 -22.40 2.65 11.99
C LEU A 214 -23.33 3.75 12.53
N LEU A 215 -23.97 4.53 11.65
CA LEU A 215 -24.94 5.54 12.06
C LEU A 215 -26.14 4.92 12.77
N ARG A 216 -26.69 3.82 12.25
CA ARG A 216 -27.81 3.11 12.91
C ARG A 216 -27.40 2.59 14.29
N THR A 217 -26.25 1.94 14.40
CA THR A 217 -25.73 1.43 15.68
C THR A 217 -25.44 2.56 16.66
N TYR A 218 -24.88 3.68 16.18
CA TYR A 218 -24.65 4.86 16.99
C TYR A 218 -25.96 5.46 17.51
N HIS A 219 -26.97 5.62 16.65
CA HIS A 219 -28.28 6.10 17.06
C HIS A 219 -28.96 5.14 18.06
N GLN A 220 -28.89 3.83 17.85
CA GLN A 220 -29.39 2.83 18.79
C GLN A 220 -28.66 2.87 20.14
N SER A 221 -27.35 3.16 20.15
CA SER A 221 -26.57 3.30 21.39
C SER A 221 -26.89 4.59 22.17
N LEU A 222 -27.34 5.64 21.47
CA LEU A 222 -27.74 6.93 22.04
C LEU A 222 -29.22 6.96 22.46
N GLU A 223 -30.06 6.18 21.78
CA GLU A 223 -31.42 5.93 22.20
C GLU A 223 -31.37 5.33 23.61
N ARG A 224 -31.83 6.11 24.59
CA ARG A 224 -32.03 5.60 25.94
C ARG A 224 -32.88 4.34 25.83
N SER A 225 -32.54 3.31 26.62
CA SER A 225 -33.39 2.14 26.83
C SER A 225 -34.81 2.65 27.03
N ASN A 226 -35.68 2.43 26.04
CA ASN A 226 -36.96 3.11 25.94
C ASN A 226 -37.71 3.00 27.27
N PHE A 227 -38.13 4.12 27.86
CA PHE A 227 -39.02 4.16 29.03
C PHE A 227 -40.37 3.43 28.78
N GLY A 228 -40.64 3.03 27.54
CA GLY A 228 -41.79 2.21 27.14
C GLY A 228 -41.55 0.70 27.08
N ARG A 229 -40.34 0.18 27.33
CA ARG A 229 -40.11 -1.27 27.43
C ARG A 229 -40.26 -1.74 28.87
N SER A 230 -41.16 -2.69 29.07
CA SER A 230 -41.29 -3.39 30.35
C SER A 230 -40.00 -4.17 30.63
N SER A 231 -39.43 -4.01 31.82
CA SER A 231 -38.22 -4.73 32.28
C SER A 231 -38.31 -6.26 32.19
N ASN A 232 -39.50 -6.80 31.89
CA ASN A 232 -39.78 -8.22 31.83
C ASN A 232 -39.66 -8.82 30.39
N GLU A 233 -39.48 -8.00 29.34
CA GLU A 233 -39.32 -8.49 27.96
C GLU A 233 -37.96 -9.14 27.67
N GLN A 234 -37.03 -9.10 28.62
CA GLN A 234 -35.66 -9.61 28.48
C GLN A 234 -35.56 -11.14 28.23
N PHE A 235 -36.67 -11.89 28.33
CA PHE A 235 -36.66 -13.35 28.18
C PHE A 235 -36.93 -13.87 26.77
N TYR A 236 -37.45 -13.06 25.85
CA TYR A 236 -37.57 -13.47 24.45
C TYR A 236 -36.75 -12.57 23.55
N ASN A 237 -35.89 -13.24 22.80
CA ASN A 237 -34.86 -12.75 21.91
C ASN A 237 -35.45 -12.07 20.64
N HIS A 238 -36.49 -11.25 20.83
CA HIS A 238 -37.28 -10.61 19.77
C HIS A 238 -36.42 -9.63 18.99
N GLU A 239 -35.50 -8.91 19.65
CA GLU A 239 -34.55 -8.04 18.97
C GLU A 239 -33.54 -8.82 18.12
N GLN A 240 -33.03 -9.96 18.57
CA GLN A 240 -32.14 -10.77 17.73
C GLN A 240 -32.89 -11.39 16.55
N LEU A 241 -34.16 -11.76 16.73
CA LEU A 241 -34.99 -12.26 15.63
C LEU A 241 -35.30 -11.17 14.61
N GLN A 242 -35.65 -9.98 15.07
CA GLN A 242 -35.92 -8.82 14.23
C GLN A 242 -34.65 -8.35 13.50
N ARG A 243 -33.50 -8.34 14.18
CA ARG A 243 -32.19 -8.10 13.55
C ARG A 243 -31.81 -9.15 12.50
N LYS A 244 -32.16 -10.42 12.72
CA LYS A 244 -31.94 -11.48 11.72
C LYS A 244 -32.86 -11.27 10.51
N LEU A 245 -34.13 -10.91 10.73
CA LEU A 245 -35.08 -10.58 9.67
C LEU A 245 -34.61 -9.39 8.83
N ASP A 246 -34.15 -8.30 9.46
CA ASP A 246 -33.64 -7.12 8.75
C ASP A 246 -32.39 -7.46 7.91
N CYS A 247 -31.49 -8.29 8.44
CA CYS A 247 -30.34 -8.79 7.69
C CYS A 247 -30.74 -9.70 6.52
N PHE A 248 -31.77 -10.53 6.70
CA PHE A 248 -32.32 -11.36 5.62
C PHE A 248 -32.94 -10.48 4.52
N GLU A 249 -33.69 -9.44 4.86
CA GLU A 249 -34.31 -8.53 3.90
C GLU A 249 -33.26 -7.73 3.11
N LEU A 250 -32.16 -7.34 3.76
CA LEU A 250 -31.05 -6.61 3.13
C LEU A 250 -30.16 -7.48 2.22
N LEU A 251 -30.03 -8.77 2.52
CA LEU A 251 -29.11 -9.67 1.82
C LEU A 251 -29.81 -10.63 0.84
N ALA A 252 -31.12 -10.84 0.96
CA ALA A 252 -31.84 -11.77 0.12
C ALA A 252 -32.11 -11.20 -1.30
N PRO A 253 -32.08 -12.05 -2.34
CA PRO A 253 -32.54 -11.69 -3.67
C PRO A 253 -34.03 -11.33 -3.69
N LYS A 254 -34.42 -10.35 -4.51
CA LYS A 254 -35.78 -9.80 -4.57
C LYS A 254 -36.87 -10.86 -4.80
N ASP A 255 -36.56 -11.89 -5.58
CA ASP A 255 -37.50 -12.98 -5.89
C ASP A 255 -37.88 -13.81 -4.65
N VAL A 256 -36.96 -13.93 -3.69
CA VAL A 256 -37.20 -14.67 -2.43
C VAL A 256 -38.01 -13.83 -1.46
N SER A 257 -37.74 -12.52 -1.36
CA SER A 257 -38.54 -11.61 -0.54
C SER A 257 -39.99 -11.49 -1.04
N GLU A 258 -40.21 -11.46 -2.37
CA GLU A 258 -41.57 -11.44 -2.94
C GLU A 258 -42.34 -12.75 -2.71
N MET A 259 -41.65 -13.89 -2.74
CA MET A 259 -42.27 -15.20 -2.47
C MET A 259 -42.65 -15.35 -1.00
N VAL A 260 -41.82 -14.87 -0.07
CA VAL A 260 -42.12 -14.88 1.38
C VAL A 260 -43.30 -13.95 1.69
N ASN A 261 -43.35 -12.76 1.09
CA ASN A 261 -44.48 -11.85 1.26
C ASN A 261 -45.80 -12.45 0.73
N LYS A 262 -45.77 -13.13 -0.42
CA LYS A 262 -46.96 -13.84 -0.95
C LYS A 262 -47.44 -14.98 -0.05
N LEU A 263 -46.53 -15.73 0.57
CA LEU A 263 -46.88 -16.78 1.53
C LEU A 263 -47.46 -16.21 2.83
N CYS A 264 -47.01 -15.04 3.28
CA CYS A 264 -47.58 -14.37 4.44
C CYS A 264 -48.97 -13.75 4.16
N ASP A 265 -49.23 -13.33 2.92
CA ASP A 265 -50.55 -12.83 2.52
C ASP A 265 -51.59 -13.95 2.33
N ASP A 266 -51.16 -15.20 2.10
CA ASP A 266 -52.05 -16.37 1.93
C ASP A 266 -52.56 -16.96 3.27
N ASP A 267 -51.99 -16.56 4.42
CA ASP A 267 -52.37 -17.02 5.76
C ASP A 267 -53.33 -16.04 6.50
N LEU A 268 -53.97 -15.09 5.78
CA LEU A 268 -54.95 -14.11 6.28
C LEU A 268 -56.38 -14.32 5.74
#